data_AF-A0A7X6A671-F1
#
_entry.id   AF-A0A7X6A671-F1
#
_cell.length_a   1.000
_cell.length_b   1.000
_cell.length_c   1.000
_cell.angle_alpha   90.00
_cell.angle_beta   90.00
_cell.angle_gamma   90.00
#
_symmetry.space_group_name_H-M   'P 1'
#
loop_
_entity.id
_entity.type
_entity.pdbx_description
1 polymer ?
#
loop_
_entity_poly.entity_id
_entity_poly.type
_entity_poly.pdbx_seq_one_letter_code
_entity_poly.pdbx_strand_id
1 'polypeptide(L)'
;MSTPEFFFSQDIILRITGEGVAGRLQAAQRRLLAMLVNDARVNRMAEHATWNDEAYTPVELLGDLREGIFSEISSNEPVDLYRRNLQRSYVDHLGGSLIKPRPDSDLPTLARAELLGMAAMLEDSTNSDAMTQAHIADLAARVERWLEADPAEAAGSRPESRTGFELDEQRERGCWER
;
A
#
# COMPACT_ATOMS: atom_id res chain seq x y z
N MET A 1 -19.71 13.14 -17.03
CA MET A 1 -18.32 13.20 -17.51
C MET A 1 -17.81 11.78 -17.44
N SER A 2 -17.59 11.15 -18.60
CA SER A 2 -17.20 9.74 -18.66
C SER A 2 -15.73 9.62 -18.30
N THR A 3 -15.46 8.85 -17.26
CA THR A 3 -14.14 8.37 -16.89
C THR A 3 -13.44 7.82 -18.14
N PRO A 4 -12.22 8.27 -18.48
CA PRO A 4 -11.50 7.74 -19.62
C PRO A 4 -11.29 6.22 -19.45
N GLU A 5 -11.72 5.42 -20.43
CA GLU A 5 -11.71 3.94 -20.43
C GLU A 5 -10.31 3.29 -20.39
N PHE A 6 -9.27 3.98 -19.92
CA PHE A 6 -7.89 3.52 -20.04
C PHE A 6 -7.46 2.46 -19.00
N PHE A 7 -8.38 1.91 -18.20
CA PHE A 7 -8.07 0.84 -17.23
C PHE A 7 -8.82 -0.49 -17.43
N PHE A 8 -9.73 -0.61 -18.41
CA PHE A 8 -10.64 -1.78 -18.51
C PHE A 8 -10.22 -2.89 -19.50
N SER A 9 -8.98 -2.89 -19.99
CA SER A 9 -8.58 -3.83 -21.06
C SER A 9 -7.57 -4.89 -20.63
N GLN A 10 -7.70 -5.46 -19.43
CA GLN A 10 -6.91 -6.65 -19.05
C GLN A 10 -7.73 -7.93 -18.85
N ASP A 11 -9.06 -7.83 -18.72
CA ASP A 11 -9.95 -9.00 -18.57
C ASP A 11 -9.98 -9.91 -19.80
N ILE A 12 -9.52 -9.39 -20.95
CA ILE A 12 -9.39 -10.17 -22.20
C ILE A 12 -8.19 -11.14 -22.16
N ILE A 13 -7.18 -10.91 -21.31
CA ILE A 13 -5.96 -11.77 -21.28
C ILE A 13 -6.12 -12.98 -20.34
N LEU A 14 -7.11 -12.99 -19.44
CA LEU A 14 -7.20 -13.97 -18.35
C LEU A 14 -7.88 -15.30 -18.70
N ARG A 15 -8.37 -15.47 -19.92
CA ARG A 15 -9.09 -16.70 -20.34
C ARG A 15 -8.20 -17.80 -20.95
N ILE A 16 -6.88 -17.68 -20.88
CA ILE A 16 -5.93 -18.67 -21.45
C ILE A 16 -4.91 -19.12 -20.37
N THR A 17 -5.24 -20.25 -19.73
CA THR A 17 -4.39 -21.28 -19.09
C THR A 17 -2.94 -20.98 -18.66
N GLY A 18 -2.58 -21.44 -17.44
CA GLY A 18 -1.23 -21.94 -17.09
C GLY A 18 -0.74 -21.58 -15.69
N GLU A 19 -0.54 -22.58 -14.82
CA GLU A 19 0.15 -22.44 -13.53
C GLU A 19 1.46 -21.65 -13.72
N GLY A 20 1.61 -20.55 -12.96
CA GLY A 20 2.75 -19.64 -13.05
C GLY A 20 2.48 -18.31 -13.78
N VAL A 21 1.50 -18.24 -14.69
CA VAL A 21 1.07 -16.99 -15.32
C VAL A 21 0.41 -16.07 -14.29
N ALA A 22 -0.38 -16.66 -13.39
CA ALA A 22 -1.01 -15.97 -12.27
C ALA A 22 -0.01 -15.18 -11.41
N GLY A 23 1.10 -15.81 -11.03
CA GLY A 23 2.15 -15.15 -10.22
C GLY A 23 2.89 -14.05 -10.99
N ARG A 24 3.14 -14.25 -12.29
CA ARG A 24 3.77 -13.22 -13.14
C ARG A 24 2.86 -12.01 -13.34
N LEU A 25 1.55 -12.24 -13.55
CA LEU A 25 0.55 -11.19 -13.66
C LEU A 25 0.42 -10.41 -12.35
N GLN A 26 0.33 -11.11 -11.21
CA GLN A 26 0.29 -10.46 -9.91
C GLN A 26 1.55 -9.62 -9.64
N ALA A 27 2.73 -10.13 -10.02
CA ALA A 27 3.97 -9.36 -9.92
C ALA A 27 3.98 -8.14 -10.86
N ALA A 28 3.42 -8.24 -12.05
CA ALA A 28 3.26 -7.10 -12.96
C ALA A 28 2.30 -6.05 -12.39
N GLN A 29 1.14 -6.47 -11.87
CA GLN A 29 0.16 -5.61 -11.22
C GLN A 29 0.75 -4.87 -10.01
N ARG A 30 1.51 -5.56 -9.15
CA ARG A 30 2.24 -4.92 -8.03
C ARG A 30 3.25 -3.88 -8.51
N ARG A 31 3.99 -4.17 -9.59
CA ARG A 31 4.93 -3.20 -10.18
C ARG A 31 4.21 -1.98 -10.74
N LEU A 32 3.07 -2.19 -11.42
CA LEU A 32 2.24 -1.08 -11.90
C LEU A 32 1.77 -0.20 -10.74
N LEU A 33 1.23 -0.80 -9.67
CA LEU A 33 0.82 -0.06 -8.47
C LEU A 33 1.98 0.74 -7.86
N ALA A 34 3.16 0.14 -7.74
CA ALA A 34 4.35 0.85 -7.25
C ALA A 34 4.82 2.01 -8.15
N MET A 35 4.58 1.91 -9.47
CA MET A 35 4.87 3.00 -10.41
C MET A 35 3.78 4.09 -10.41
N LEU A 36 2.53 3.72 -10.16
CA LEU A 36 1.40 4.65 -10.11
C LEU A 36 1.34 5.41 -8.79
N VAL A 37 1.60 4.73 -7.68
CA VAL A 37 1.51 5.27 -6.33
C VAL A 37 2.90 5.21 -5.70
N ASN A 38 3.68 6.27 -5.86
CA ASN A 38 4.95 6.46 -5.16
C ASN A 38 5.15 7.93 -4.84
N ASP A 39 5.99 8.19 -3.83
CA ASP A 39 6.21 9.53 -3.28
C ASP A 39 6.60 10.55 -4.37
N ALA A 40 7.53 10.17 -5.25
CA ALA A 40 8.02 11.07 -6.29
C ALA A 40 6.92 11.48 -7.30
N ARG A 41 6.00 10.57 -7.61
CA ARG A 41 4.85 10.88 -8.48
C ARG A 41 3.81 11.71 -7.76
N VAL A 42 3.44 11.33 -6.52
CA VAL A 42 2.46 12.07 -5.71
C VAL A 42 2.92 13.52 -5.53
N ASN A 43 4.19 13.74 -5.20
CA ASN A 43 4.74 15.08 -5.03
C ASN A 43 4.66 15.90 -6.32
N ARG A 44 5.07 15.33 -7.46
CA ARG A 44 4.96 16.03 -8.76
C ARG A 44 3.52 16.37 -9.12
N MET A 45 2.57 15.50 -8.81
CA MET A 45 1.15 15.74 -9.05
C MET A 45 0.61 16.85 -8.12
N ALA A 46 0.99 16.85 -6.85
CA ALA A 46 0.62 17.89 -5.89
C ALA A 46 1.21 19.26 -6.28
N GLU A 47 2.48 19.29 -6.68
CA GLU A 47 3.13 20.50 -7.20
C GLU A 47 2.41 21.03 -8.44
N HIS A 48 2.10 20.15 -9.40
CA HIS A 48 1.38 20.56 -10.61
C HIS A 48 -0.02 21.10 -10.32
N ALA A 49 -0.75 20.48 -9.38
CA ALA A 49 -2.07 20.93 -8.94
C ALA A 49 -2.04 22.27 -8.20
N THR A 50 -0.90 22.71 -7.69
CA THR A 50 -0.75 24.03 -7.05
C THR A 50 -0.80 25.18 -8.08
N TRP A 51 -0.42 24.90 -9.33
CA TRP A 51 -0.32 25.92 -10.39
C TRP A 51 -1.43 25.81 -11.45
N ASN A 52 -2.20 24.72 -11.43
CA ASN A 52 -3.25 24.45 -12.40
C ASN A 52 -4.45 23.78 -11.71
N ASP A 53 -5.54 24.55 -11.55
CA ASP A 53 -6.77 24.11 -10.91
C ASP A 53 -7.49 22.98 -11.67
N GLU A 54 -7.15 22.74 -12.94
CA GLU A 54 -7.71 21.65 -13.77
C GLU A 54 -6.81 20.39 -13.77
N ALA A 55 -5.72 20.39 -13.00
CA ALA A 55 -4.79 19.27 -12.94
C ALA A 55 -5.38 18.04 -12.24
N TYR A 56 -5.10 16.85 -12.79
CA TYR A 56 -5.40 15.60 -12.12
C TYR A 56 -4.58 15.45 -10.83
N THR A 57 -5.28 15.42 -9.71
CA THR A 57 -4.72 15.48 -8.37
C THR A 57 -4.35 14.09 -7.83
N PRO A 58 -3.46 14.01 -6.82
CA PRO A 58 -3.20 12.76 -6.11
C PRO A 58 -4.45 12.14 -5.49
N VAL A 59 -5.39 12.97 -5.02
CA VAL A 59 -6.64 12.53 -4.38
C VAL A 59 -7.54 11.85 -5.42
N GLU A 60 -7.70 12.45 -6.60
CA GLU A 60 -8.48 11.85 -7.69
C GLU A 60 -7.86 10.54 -8.17
N LEU A 61 -6.54 10.48 -8.31
CA LEU A 61 -5.84 9.23 -8.66
C LEU A 61 -6.16 8.09 -7.70
N LEU A 62 -6.08 8.35 -6.40
CA LEU A 62 -6.32 7.32 -5.40
C LEU A 62 -7.80 6.93 -5.33
N GLY A 63 -8.71 7.90 -5.47
CA GLY A 63 -10.14 7.66 -5.55
C GLY A 63 -10.53 6.79 -6.76
N ASP A 64 -10.04 7.14 -7.95
CA ASP A 64 -10.29 6.39 -9.18
C ASP A 64 -9.70 4.97 -9.12
N LEU A 65 -8.51 4.82 -8.55
CA LEU A 65 -7.90 3.51 -8.33
C LEU A 65 -8.73 2.67 -7.37
N ARG A 66 -9.23 3.25 -6.27
CA ARG A 66 -10.12 2.55 -5.33
C ARG A 66 -11.41 2.12 -6.03
N GLU A 67 -12.07 3.01 -6.76
CA GLU A 67 -13.31 2.69 -7.48
C GLU A 67 -13.10 1.57 -8.51
N GLY A 68 -12.03 1.64 -9.31
CA GLY A 68 -11.73 0.63 -10.32
C GLY A 68 -11.27 -0.72 -9.76
N ILE A 69 -10.51 -0.74 -8.66
CA ILE A 69 -9.97 -1.98 -8.06
C ILE A 69 -11.02 -2.70 -7.19
N PHE A 70 -11.98 -1.96 -6.61
CA PHE A 70 -13.00 -2.49 -5.71
C PHE A 70 -14.41 -2.48 -6.33
N SER A 71 -14.52 -2.30 -7.64
CA SER A 71 -15.79 -2.20 -8.36
C SER A 71 -16.74 -3.37 -8.07
N GLU A 72 -16.23 -4.61 -7.96
CA GLU A 72 -17.07 -5.79 -7.66
C GLU A 72 -17.65 -5.75 -6.25
N ILE A 73 -16.92 -5.19 -5.28
CA ILE A 73 -17.41 -5.07 -3.90
C ILE A 73 -18.53 -4.02 -3.89
N SER A 74 -18.33 -2.89 -4.58
CA SER A 74 -19.35 -1.84 -4.72
C SER A 74 -20.58 -2.29 -5.52
N SER A 75 -20.42 -3.16 -6.52
CA SER A 75 -21.51 -3.71 -7.33
C SER A 75 -22.13 -4.99 -6.75
N ASN A 76 -21.62 -5.47 -5.61
CA ASN A 76 -22.02 -6.72 -4.98
C ASN A 76 -21.87 -7.96 -5.90
N GLU A 77 -20.84 -7.96 -6.74
CA GLU A 77 -20.49 -9.07 -7.63
C GLU A 77 -19.47 -10.02 -6.98
N PRO A 78 -19.46 -11.31 -7.36
CA PRO A 78 -18.43 -12.25 -6.88
C PRO A 78 -17.03 -11.81 -7.32
N VAL A 79 -16.10 -11.74 -6.37
CA VAL A 79 -14.72 -11.31 -6.65
C VAL A 79 -13.87 -12.53 -7.01
N ASP A 80 -13.30 -12.58 -8.21
CA ASP A 80 -12.46 -13.70 -8.62
C ASP A 80 -11.06 -13.72 -7.93
N LEU A 81 -10.32 -14.82 -8.09
CA LEU A 81 -9.01 -15.01 -7.47
C LEU A 81 -7.99 -13.90 -7.79
N TYR A 82 -7.96 -13.42 -9.02
CA TYR A 82 -7.00 -12.41 -9.47
C TYR A 82 -7.37 -11.03 -8.93
N ARG A 83 -8.65 -10.67 -8.96
CA ARG A 83 -9.19 -9.43 -8.38
C ARG A 83 -8.94 -9.38 -6.87
N ARG A 84 -9.17 -10.48 -6.15
CA ARG A 84 -8.84 -10.59 -4.72
C ARG A 84 -7.36 -10.34 -4.45
N ASN A 85 -6.48 -10.89 -5.28
CA ASN A 85 -5.03 -10.71 -5.15
C ASN A 85 -4.57 -9.27 -5.46
N LEU A 86 -5.21 -8.61 -6.42
CA LEU A 86 -4.97 -7.20 -6.74
C LEU A 86 -5.37 -6.30 -5.56
N GLN A 87 -6.59 -6.49 -5.05
CA GLN A 87 -7.11 -5.72 -3.90
C GLN A 87 -6.21 -5.85 -2.67
N ARG A 88 -5.77 -7.08 -2.31
CA ARG A 88 -4.79 -7.27 -1.22
C ARG A 88 -3.49 -6.53 -1.47
N SER A 89 -2.99 -6.60 -2.72
CA SER A 89 -1.73 -5.95 -3.08
C SER A 89 -1.82 -4.43 -3.01
N TYR A 90 -2.98 -3.86 -3.35
CA TYR A 90 -3.25 -2.43 -3.23
C TYR A 90 -3.25 -1.97 -1.77
N VAL A 91 -3.98 -2.69 -0.90
CA VAL A 91 -3.99 -2.43 0.55
C VAL A 91 -2.58 -2.54 1.14
N ASP A 92 -1.84 -3.60 0.81
CA ASP A 92 -0.46 -3.78 1.29
C ASP A 92 0.49 -2.68 0.80
N HIS A 93 0.28 -2.18 -0.43
CA HIS A 93 1.08 -1.11 -1.00
C HIS A 93 0.85 0.23 -0.27
N LEU A 94 -0.41 0.58 -0.03
CA LEU A 94 -0.77 1.77 0.75
C LEU A 94 -0.29 1.65 2.20
N GLY A 95 -0.53 0.52 2.85
CA GLY A 95 -0.07 0.26 4.20
C GLY A 95 1.46 0.34 4.35
N GLY A 96 2.19 -0.20 3.37
CA GLY A 96 3.65 -0.11 3.32
C GLY A 96 4.19 1.33 3.31
N SER A 97 3.45 2.27 2.70
CA SER A 97 3.83 3.70 2.71
C SER A 97 3.72 4.35 4.09
N LEU A 98 2.94 3.76 5.01
CA LEU A 98 2.80 4.27 6.38
C LEU A 98 3.98 3.89 7.28
N ILE A 99 4.73 2.82 6.95
CA ILE A 99 5.80 2.30 7.81
C ILE A 99 7.09 3.11 7.66
N LYS A 100 7.44 3.51 6.45
CA LYS A 100 8.62 4.33 6.16
C LYS A 100 8.18 5.61 5.46
N PRO A 101 7.46 6.49 6.18
CA PRO A 101 6.93 7.69 5.57
C PRO A 101 8.09 8.59 5.17
N ARG A 102 7.97 9.16 3.96
CA ARG A 102 8.83 10.24 3.53
C ARG A 102 8.25 11.56 4.05
N PRO A 103 8.99 12.33 4.86
CA PRO A 103 8.46 13.56 5.46
C PRO A 103 8.20 14.65 4.41
N ASP A 104 8.82 14.53 3.24
CA ASP A 104 8.65 15.41 2.08
C ASP A 104 7.51 14.94 1.14
N SER A 105 6.67 14.00 1.54
CA SER A 105 5.57 13.50 0.70
C SER A 105 4.23 13.49 1.42
N ASP A 106 3.18 13.83 0.66
CA ASP A 106 1.79 13.68 1.09
C ASP A 106 1.28 12.24 0.95
N LEU A 107 2.07 11.35 0.33
CA LEU A 107 1.65 9.96 0.11
C LEU A 107 1.24 9.24 1.41
N PRO A 108 1.98 9.31 2.54
CA PRO A 108 1.54 8.66 3.77
C PRO A 108 0.22 9.21 4.31
N THR A 109 -0.01 10.53 4.20
CA THR A 109 -1.25 11.18 4.62
C THR A 109 -2.43 10.72 3.77
N LEU A 110 -2.25 10.74 2.46
CA LEU A 110 -3.26 10.31 1.49
C LEU A 110 -3.55 8.81 1.61
N ALA A 111 -2.51 7.99 1.74
CA ALA A 111 -2.65 6.55 1.92
C ALA A 111 -3.43 6.21 3.21
N ARG A 112 -3.20 6.93 4.31
CA ARG A 112 -3.98 6.77 5.54
C ARG A 112 -5.45 7.14 5.32
N ALA A 113 -5.72 8.25 4.64
CA ALA A 113 -7.10 8.66 4.33
C ALA A 113 -7.82 7.62 3.46
N GLU A 114 -7.12 7.06 2.45
CA GLU A 114 -7.65 5.99 1.61
C GLU A 114 -7.93 4.70 2.39
N LEU A 115 -7.01 4.30 3.27
CA LEU A 115 -7.20 3.13 4.13
C LEU A 115 -8.41 3.30 5.05
N LEU A 116 -8.61 4.49 5.65
CA LEU A 116 -9.80 4.79 6.44
C LEU A 116 -11.08 4.74 5.61
N GLY A 117 -11.06 5.28 4.39
CA GLY A 117 -12.20 5.21 3.46
C GLY A 117 -12.53 3.76 3.05
N MET A 118 -11.50 2.94 2.80
CA MET A 118 -11.68 1.51 2.52
C MET A 118 -12.19 0.74 3.73
N ALA A 119 -11.73 1.04 4.95
CA ALA A 119 -12.24 0.39 6.16
C ALA A 119 -13.76 0.57 6.28
N ALA A 120 -14.23 1.82 6.18
CA ALA A 120 -15.66 2.12 6.22
C ALA A 120 -16.43 1.42 5.09
N MET A 121 -15.93 1.49 3.86
CA MET A 121 -16.55 0.81 2.70
C MET A 121 -16.66 -0.71 2.91
N LEU A 122 -15.61 -1.35 3.43
CA LEU A 122 -15.56 -2.80 3.62
C LEU A 122 -16.43 -3.27 4.80
N GLU A 123 -16.52 -2.49 5.87
CA GLU A 123 -17.41 -2.77 7.00
C GLU A 123 -18.88 -2.78 6.59
N ASP A 124 -19.28 -1.85 5.71
CA ASP A 124 -20.64 -1.74 5.20
C ASP A 124 -20.95 -2.75 4.07
N SER A 125 -19.93 -3.42 3.53
CA SER A 125 -20.07 -4.32 2.38
C SER A 125 -20.48 -5.73 2.80
N THR A 126 -21.52 -6.27 2.17
CA THR A 126 -21.96 -7.65 2.34
C THR A 126 -22.20 -8.31 0.99
N ASN A 127 -21.88 -9.60 0.86
CA ASN A 127 -22.05 -10.37 -0.36
C ASN A 127 -22.65 -11.76 -0.09
N SER A 128 -23.49 -12.26 -1.00
CA SER A 128 -24.08 -13.60 -0.90
C SER A 128 -23.10 -14.73 -1.19
N ASP A 129 -22.04 -14.47 -1.97
CA ASP A 129 -20.99 -15.44 -2.22
C ASP A 129 -20.08 -15.57 -0.99
N ALA A 130 -20.01 -16.77 -0.42
CA ALA A 130 -19.28 -17.02 0.83
C ALA A 130 -17.78 -16.72 0.72
N MET A 131 -17.17 -16.98 -0.45
CA MET A 131 -15.75 -16.70 -0.68
C MET A 131 -15.48 -15.19 -0.75
N THR A 132 -16.37 -14.45 -1.41
CA THR A 132 -16.31 -12.98 -1.50
C THR A 132 -16.53 -12.35 -0.14
N GLN A 133 -17.52 -12.81 0.64
CA GLN A 133 -17.75 -12.33 2.00
C GLN A 133 -16.52 -12.56 2.90
N ALA A 134 -15.93 -13.75 2.85
CA ALA A 134 -14.70 -14.04 3.61
C ALA A 134 -13.52 -13.15 3.18
N HIS A 135 -13.44 -12.82 1.89
CA HIS A 135 -12.41 -11.93 1.37
C HIS A 135 -12.60 -10.47 1.79
N ILE A 136 -13.85 -9.96 1.80
CA ILE A 136 -14.15 -8.62 2.32
C ILE A 136 -13.73 -8.52 3.79
N ALA A 137 -14.07 -9.53 4.60
CA ALA A 137 -13.65 -9.58 6.00
C ALA A 137 -12.12 -9.65 6.18
N ASP A 138 -11.40 -10.44 5.36
CA ASP A 138 -9.92 -10.48 5.35
C ASP A 138 -9.32 -9.11 4.99
N LEU A 139 -9.92 -8.40 4.02
CA LEU A 139 -9.47 -7.06 3.63
C LEU A 139 -9.69 -6.04 4.75
N ALA A 140 -10.85 -6.05 5.41
CA ALA A 140 -11.14 -5.14 6.52
C ALA A 140 -10.11 -5.31 7.65
N ALA A 141 -9.92 -6.55 8.12
CA ALA A 141 -8.92 -6.86 9.15
C ALA A 141 -7.47 -6.56 8.70
N ARG A 142 -7.18 -6.63 7.40
CA ARG A 142 -5.87 -6.23 6.86
C ARG A 142 -5.67 -4.73 6.89
N VAL A 143 -6.69 -3.94 6.53
CA VAL A 143 -6.65 -2.48 6.57
C VAL A 143 -6.45 -2.01 8.02
N GLU A 144 -7.22 -2.55 8.96
CA GLU A 144 -7.08 -2.25 10.39
C GLU A 144 -5.66 -2.50 10.88
N ARG A 145 -5.07 -3.65 10.57
CA ARG A 145 -3.67 -3.96 10.93
C ARG A 145 -2.67 -2.94 10.40
N TRP A 146 -2.87 -2.41 9.18
CA TRP A 146 -2.01 -1.37 8.64
C TRP A 146 -2.21 -0.01 9.33
N LEU A 147 -3.44 0.29 9.75
CA LEU A 147 -3.77 1.53 10.46
C LEU A 147 -3.26 1.54 11.91
N GLU A 148 -3.27 0.38 12.56
CA GLU A 148 -2.78 0.16 13.93
C GLU A 148 -1.27 -0.03 14.01
N ALA A 149 -0.62 -0.43 12.91
CA ALA A 149 0.82 -0.66 12.90
C ALA A 149 1.58 0.61 13.31
N ASP A 150 2.34 0.52 14.41
CA ASP A 150 3.26 1.57 14.82
C ASP A 150 4.48 1.58 13.87
N PRO A 151 4.79 2.71 13.21
CA PRO A 151 6.00 2.85 12.38
C PRO A 151 7.29 2.46 13.13
N ALA A 152 7.34 2.64 14.45
CA ALA A 152 8.49 2.31 15.29
C ALA A 152 8.66 0.79 15.49
N GLU A 153 7.57 0.04 15.71
CA GLU A 153 7.57 -1.41 15.87
C GLU A 153 8.02 -2.11 14.58
N ALA A 154 7.53 -1.64 13.43
CA ALA A 154 7.89 -2.21 12.12
C ALA A 154 9.36 -1.93 11.71
N ALA A 155 9.97 -0.87 12.24
CA ALA A 155 11.39 -0.56 12.08
C ALA A 155 12.29 -1.29 13.11
N GLY A 156 11.71 -1.91 14.15
CA GLY A 156 12.36 -2.44 15.35
C GLY A 156 12.98 -3.83 15.26
N SER A 157 12.91 -4.54 14.13
CA SER A 157 13.61 -5.82 13.93
C SER A 157 15.10 -5.65 13.59
N ARG A 158 15.77 -4.65 14.17
CA ARG A 158 17.24 -4.58 14.22
C ARG A 158 17.69 -5.43 15.41
N PRO A 159 18.48 -6.51 15.21
CA PRO A 159 19.14 -7.13 16.35
C PRO A 159 20.00 -6.07 17.00
N GLU A 160 19.69 -5.71 18.24
CA GLU A 160 20.54 -4.85 19.05
C GLU A 160 21.92 -5.50 19.13
N SER A 161 22.88 -4.93 18.40
CA SER A 161 24.28 -5.29 18.58
C SER A 161 24.67 -4.84 19.99
N ARG A 162 24.70 -5.79 20.92
CA ARG A 162 25.37 -5.64 22.22
C ARG A 162 26.87 -5.43 21.97
N THR A 163 27.25 -4.22 21.61
CA THR A 163 28.62 -3.75 21.86
C THR A 163 28.59 -3.06 23.19
N GLY A 164 28.95 -3.83 24.22
CA GLY A 164 29.20 -3.32 25.55
C GLY A 164 30.24 -2.21 25.47
N PHE A 165 29.83 -1.02 25.89
CA PHE A 165 30.74 0.05 26.23
C PHE A 165 31.24 -0.26 27.65
N GLU A 166 32.19 -1.18 27.74
CA GLU A 166 32.95 -1.42 28.96
C GLU A 166 34.03 -0.33 28.99
N LEU A 167 33.75 0.72 29.77
CA LEU A 167 34.73 1.72 30.16
C LEU A 167 35.83 1.02 30.95
N ASP A 168 36.94 0.69 30.29
CA ASP A 168 38.13 0.14 30.92
C ASP A 168 38.83 1.26 31.72
N GLU A 169 38.28 1.53 32.89
CA GLU A 169 38.76 2.47 33.89
C GLU A 169 39.95 1.88 34.65
N GLN A 170 40.93 1.23 34.01
CA GLN A 170 42.23 0.90 34.62
C GLN A 170 43.35 0.73 33.60
N ARG A 171 44.02 1.83 33.22
CA ARG A 171 45.45 1.80 32.83
C ARG A 171 46.14 3.17 32.79
N GLU A 172 45.79 4.08 33.69
CA GLU A 172 46.72 5.14 34.10
C GLU A 172 47.61 4.65 35.26
N ARG A 173 48.56 3.76 35.01
CA ARG A 173 49.77 3.64 35.86
C ARG A 173 50.95 3.12 35.04
N GLY A 174 51.91 4.01 34.81
CA GLY A 174 53.28 3.66 34.47
C GLY A 174 53.59 3.71 32.98
N CYS A 175 54.14 4.85 32.54
CA CYS A 175 55.30 4.94 31.62
C CYS A 175 55.58 6.42 31.31
N TRP A 176 55.91 7.18 32.35
CA TRP A 176 56.71 8.40 32.21
C TRP A 176 58.06 8.09 32.86
N GLU A 177 59.02 7.57 32.11
CA GLU A 177 60.45 7.72 32.40
C GLU A 177 61.34 7.17 31.27
N ARG A 178 62.13 8.12 30.72
CA ARG A 178 63.40 7.99 29.99
C ARG A 178 63.40 7.84 28.47
#